data_AF-A0A806TI30-F1
#
_entry.id   AF-A0A806TI30-F1
#
_cell.length_a   1.000
_cell.length_b   1.000
_cell.length_c   1.000
_cell.angle_alpha   90.00
_cell.angle_beta   90.00
_cell.angle_gamma   90.00
#
_symmetry.space_group_name_H-M   'P 1'
#
loop_
_entity.id
_entity.type
_entity.pdbx_description
1 polymer ?
#
loop_
_entity_poly.entity_id
_entity_poly.type
_entity_poly.pdbx_seq_one_letter_code
_entity_poly.pdbx_strand_id
1 'polypeptide(L)'
;MYIKLTNSYKLVSFNEVVIMTYKRCHTVTTKLTNVCYLKTYELKALDCQLKATSAFLHFRIEVGRHIIILSARSIKFLKKEIKYFERELKQLVNLLDYQLETMPGIELVTASALIAEIGDVKLFTNANKLARFAGIAPVYFGSGGKGKTHKSKQGNRALHALFYNLAVQQVQVAKVT
;
A
#
# COMPACT_ATOMS: atom_id res chain seq x y z
N MET A 1 54.83 -16.19 95.32
CA MET A 1 55.54 -16.95 94.28
C MET A 1 54.73 -16.85 93.00
N TYR A 2 55.40 -16.40 91.94
CA TYR A 2 54.84 -16.01 90.64
C TYR A 2 54.00 -17.09 89.95
N ILE A 3 53.03 -16.66 89.13
CA ILE A 3 52.83 -16.98 87.69
C ILE A 3 51.67 -16.07 87.23
N LYS A 4 51.95 -14.83 86.78
CA LYS A 4 52.14 -14.40 85.38
C LYS A 4 51.26 -15.12 84.34
N LEU A 5 50.36 -14.30 83.77
CA LEU A 5 49.94 -14.25 82.36
C LEU A 5 49.12 -15.43 81.83
N THR A 6 47.84 -15.18 81.49
CA THR A 6 47.29 -15.33 80.12
C THR A 6 45.76 -15.24 80.11
N ASN A 7 45.16 -14.09 79.79
CA ASN A 7 43.82 -14.12 79.15
C ASN A 7 43.28 -12.83 78.53
N SER A 8 43.91 -11.66 78.74
CA SER A 8 43.39 -10.41 78.17
C SER A 8 43.50 -10.33 76.63
N TYR A 9 44.42 -11.09 76.03
CA TYR A 9 44.61 -11.15 74.56
C TYR A 9 43.57 -12.02 73.83
N LYS A 10 42.91 -12.95 74.53
CA LYS A 10 41.89 -13.82 73.92
C LYS A 10 40.52 -13.15 73.79
N LEU A 11 40.15 -12.26 74.72
CA LEU A 11 38.89 -11.52 74.67
C LEU A 11 38.95 -10.34 73.70
N VAL A 12 40.10 -9.67 73.58
CA VAL A 12 40.30 -8.59 72.59
C VAL A 12 40.26 -9.16 71.17
N SER A 13 40.89 -10.32 70.91
CA SER A 13 40.84 -10.97 69.59
C SER A 13 39.44 -11.48 69.24
N PHE A 14 38.66 -11.98 70.21
CA PHE A 14 37.28 -12.41 69.97
C PHE A 14 36.36 -11.24 69.63
N ASN A 15 36.50 -10.10 70.33
CA ASN A 15 35.66 -8.92 70.09
C ASN A 15 36.01 -8.23 68.76
N GLU A 16 37.29 -8.16 68.37
CA GLU A 16 37.70 -7.70 67.05
C GLU A 16 37.18 -8.61 65.93
N VAL A 17 37.24 -9.93 66.10
CA VAL A 17 36.68 -10.89 65.14
C VAL A 17 35.16 -10.73 65.01
N VAL A 18 34.44 -10.50 66.12
CA VAL A 18 32.99 -10.27 66.11
C VAL A 18 32.62 -8.91 65.47
N ILE A 19 33.34 -7.83 65.79
CA ILE A 19 33.10 -6.50 65.19
C ILE A 19 33.43 -6.50 63.69
N MET A 20 34.51 -7.18 63.28
CA MET A 20 34.89 -7.31 61.88
C MET A 20 33.92 -8.19 61.09
N THR A 21 33.40 -9.26 61.68
CA THR A 21 32.35 -10.08 61.05
C THR A 21 31.02 -9.36 60.96
N TYR A 22 30.62 -8.57 61.96
CA TYR A 22 29.43 -7.72 61.90
C TYR A 22 29.56 -6.60 60.87
N LYS A 23 30.68 -5.86 60.84
CA LYS A 23 30.95 -4.86 59.79
C LYS A 23 30.93 -5.48 58.41
N ARG A 24 31.53 -6.66 58.23
CA ARG A 24 31.54 -7.38 56.95
C ARG A 24 30.14 -7.83 56.56
N CYS A 25 29.36 -8.37 57.50
CA CYS A 25 27.97 -8.77 57.27
C CYS A 25 27.08 -7.56 56.92
N HIS A 26 27.20 -6.44 57.65
CA HIS A 26 26.49 -5.19 57.35
C HIS A 26 26.86 -4.60 55.97
N THR A 27 28.14 -4.68 55.59
CA THR A 27 28.59 -4.21 54.27
C THR A 27 28.07 -5.11 53.15
N VAL A 28 27.94 -6.42 53.41
CA VAL A 28 27.35 -7.37 52.47
C VAL A 28 25.84 -7.16 52.34
N THR A 29 25.13 -6.97 53.45
CA THR A 29 23.66 -6.74 53.42
C THR A 29 23.31 -5.41 52.76
N THR A 30 24.06 -4.33 53.04
CA THR A 30 23.86 -3.03 52.36
C THR A 30 24.17 -3.07 50.87
N LYS A 31 25.19 -3.84 50.45
CA LYS A 31 25.46 -4.06 49.02
C LYS A 31 24.33 -4.86 48.35
N LEU A 32 23.83 -5.90 48.99
CA LEU A 32 22.72 -6.72 48.46
C LEU A 32 21.42 -5.91 48.34
N THR A 33 21.08 -5.10 49.35
CA THR A 33 19.89 -4.24 49.28
C THR A 33 20.03 -3.19 48.19
N ASN A 34 21.18 -2.51 48.07
CA ASN A 34 21.43 -1.54 47.01
C ASN A 34 21.32 -2.16 45.60
N VAL A 35 21.83 -3.38 45.40
CA VAL A 35 21.69 -4.12 44.13
C VAL A 35 20.22 -4.47 43.84
N CYS A 36 19.46 -4.92 44.84
CA CYS A 36 18.02 -5.14 44.70
C CYS A 36 17.27 -3.85 44.32
N TYR A 37 17.58 -2.72 44.98
CA TYR A 37 16.96 -1.43 44.64
C TYR A 37 17.24 -1.03 43.19
N LEU A 38 18.50 -1.10 42.74
CA LEU A 38 18.86 -0.78 41.35
C LEU A 38 18.08 -1.65 40.35
N LYS A 39 18.00 -2.98 40.57
CA LYS A 39 17.21 -3.88 39.73
C LYS A 39 15.72 -3.55 39.71
N THR A 40 15.15 -3.08 40.83
CA THR A 40 13.74 -2.66 40.86
C THR A 40 13.47 -1.38 40.08
N TYR A 41 14.42 -0.43 40.05
CA TYR A 41 14.29 0.78 39.23
C TYR A 41 14.38 0.46 37.73
N GLU A 42 15.30 -0.42 37.33
CA GLU A 42 15.39 -0.91 35.95
C GLU A 42 14.08 -1.59 35.50
N LEU A 43 13.53 -2.48 36.33
CA LEU A 43 12.26 -3.16 36.04
C LEU A 43 11.07 -2.18 35.93
N LYS A 44 11.00 -1.17 36.80
CA LYS A 44 9.94 -0.14 36.72
C LYS A 44 10.09 0.73 35.48
N ALA A 45 11.32 1.08 35.09
CA ALA A 45 11.57 1.83 33.86
C ALA A 45 11.13 1.05 32.61
N LEU A 46 11.42 -0.25 32.57
CA LEU A 46 10.97 -1.15 31.49
C LEU A 46 9.44 -1.28 31.44
N ASP A 47 8.75 -1.41 32.58
CA ASP A 47 7.27 -1.45 32.63
C ASP A 47 6.65 -0.16 32.08
N CYS A 48 7.21 0.99 32.43
CA CYS A 48 6.79 2.29 31.89
C CYS A 48 6.97 2.36 30.37
N GLN A 49 8.10 1.88 29.83
CA GLN A 49 8.34 1.84 28.39
C GLN A 49 7.40 0.86 27.66
N LEU A 50 7.12 -0.29 28.24
CA LEU A 50 6.22 -1.28 27.68
C LEU A 50 4.76 -0.78 27.65
N LYS A 51 4.32 -0.09 28.71
CA LYS A 51 3.01 0.59 28.71
C LYS A 51 2.93 1.66 27.63
N ALA A 52 3.94 2.53 27.50
CA ALA A 52 3.95 3.57 26.48
C ALA A 52 3.91 3.00 25.06
N THR A 53 4.70 1.96 24.78
CA THR A 53 4.73 1.30 23.46
C THR A 53 3.43 0.55 23.16
N SER A 54 2.82 -0.12 24.14
CA SER A 54 1.53 -0.79 23.97
C SER A 54 0.38 0.17 23.66
N ALA A 55 0.32 1.33 24.34
CA ALA A 55 -0.68 2.35 24.07
C ALA A 55 -0.52 2.95 22.66
N PHE A 56 0.72 3.18 22.23
CA PHE A 56 1.01 3.64 20.87
C PHE A 56 0.61 2.62 19.80
N LEU A 57 0.91 1.34 20.02
CA LEU A 57 0.50 0.25 19.11
C LEU A 57 -1.02 0.13 19.04
N HIS A 58 -1.70 0.21 20.18
CA HIS A 58 -3.17 0.19 20.23
C HIS A 58 -3.78 1.35 19.45
N PHE A 59 -3.26 2.57 19.64
CA PHE A 59 -3.70 3.75 18.88
C PHE A 59 -3.47 3.57 17.37
N ARG A 60 -2.31 3.06 16.95
CA ARG A 60 -2.02 2.77 15.54
C ARG A 60 -3.00 1.75 14.95
N ILE A 61 -3.32 0.69 15.69
CA ILE A 61 -4.29 -0.34 15.25
C ILE A 61 -5.68 0.27 15.11
N GLU A 62 -6.13 1.07 16.06
CA GLU A 62 -7.47 1.67 16.02
C GLU A 62 -7.62 2.66 14.85
N VAL A 63 -6.61 3.51 14.62
CA VAL A 63 -6.58 4.40 13.45
C VAL A 63 -6.59 3.59 12.15
N GLY A 64 -5.79 2.53 12.05
CA GLY A 64 -5.80 1.63 10.90
C GLY A 64 -7.17 1.01 10.65
N ARG A 65 -7.85 0.56 11.71
CA ARG A 65 -9.21 0.01 11.64
C ARG A 65 -10.21 1.02 11.09
N HIS A 66 -10.17 2.26 11.57
CA HIS A 66 -11.04 3.34 11.08
C HIS A 66 -10.80 3.64 9.60
N ILE A 67 -9.54 3.73 9.17
CA ILE A 67 -9.17 3.98 7.77
C ILE A 67 -9.73 2.86 6.88
N ILE A 68 -9.52 1.59 7.25
CA ILE A 68 -9.99 0.44 6.47
C ILE A 68 -11.52 0.46 6.35
N ILE A 69 -12.24 0.72 7.45
CA ILE A 69 -13.71 0.79 7.43
C ILE A 69 -14.19 1.92 6.50
N LEU A 70 -13.56 3.09 6.59
CA LEU A 70 -13.91 4.23 5.76
C LEU A 70 -13.65 3.94 4.28
N SER A 71 -12.47 3.43 3.93
CA SER A 71 -12.12 3.03 2.56
C SER A 71 -13.08 1.97 2.01
N ALA A 72 -13.42 0.95 2.80
CA ALA A 72 -14.37 -0.08 2.40
C ALA A 72 -15.77 0.49 2.12
N ARG A 73 -16.22 1.45 2.95
CA ARG A 73 -17.49 2.15 2.74
C ARG A 73 -17.47 2.97 1.44
N SER A 74 -16.40 3.74 1.21
CA SER A 74 -16.25 4.54 -0.02
C SER A 74 -16.23 3.67 -1.27
N ILE A 75 -15.48 2.56 -1.26
CA ILE A 75 -15.46 1.60 -2.37
C ILE A 75 -16.87 1.04 -2.63
N LYS A 76 -17.61 0.68 -1.58
CA LYS A 76 -18.97 0.16 -1.73
C LYS A 76 -19.93 1.22 -2.32
N PHE A 77 -19.78 2.48 -1.93
CA PHE A 77 -20.57 3.58 -2.44
C PHE A 77 -20.27 3.84 -3.92
N LEU A 78 -19.00 4.03 -4.28
CA LEU A 78 -18.57 4.27 -5.66
C LEU A 78 -18.98 3.11 -6.59
N LYS A 79 -18.89 1.86 -6.12
CA LYS A 79 -19.39 0.71 -6.90
C LYS A 79 -20.88 0.77 -7.20
N LYS A 80 -21.70 1.33 -6.29
CA LYS A 80 -23.15 1.50 -6.54
C LYS A 80 -23.40 2.61 -7.54
N GLU A 81 -22.66 3.71 -7.46
CA GLU A 81 -22.75 4.82 -8.41
C GLU A 81 -22.32 4.40 -9.81
N ILE A 82 -21.20 3.68 -9.95
CA ILE A 82 -20.76 3.15 -11.24
C ILE A 82 -21.86 2.28 -11.87
N LYS A 83 -22.47 1.37 -11.10
CA LYS A 83 -23.59 0.54 -11.59
C LYS A 83 -24.86 1.34 -11.92
N TYR A 84 -25.06 2.49 -11.29
CA TYR A 84 -26.15 3.37 -11.65
C TYR A 84 -25.87 4.02 -13.01
N PHE A 85 -24.69 4.60 -13.18
CA PHE A 85 -24.29 5.22 -14.45
C PHE A 85 -24.21 4.22 -15.60
N GLU A 86 -23.71 3.01 -15.38
CA GLU A 86 -23.70 1.95 -16.41
C GLU A 86 -25.12 1.63 -16.92
N ARG A 87 -26.14 1.67 -16.04
CA ARG A 87 -27.53 1.43 -16.44
C ARG A 87 -28.08 2.58 -17.29
N GLU A 88 -27.86 3.82 -16.87
CA GLU A 88 -28.27 4.99 -17.66
C GLU A 88 -27.54 5.06 -19.01
N LEU A 89 -26.23 4.82 -18.99
CA LEU A 89 -25.41 4.80 -20.19
C LEU A 89 -25.90 3.75 -21.19
N LYS A 90 -26.26 2.56 -20.71
CA LYS A 90 -26.85 1.50 -21.55
C LYS A 90 -28.15 1.95 -22.22
N GLN A 91 -29.02 2.65 -21.50
CA GLN A 91 -30.25 3.18 -22.07
C GLN A 91 -29.96 4.19 -23.18
N LEU A 92 -29.00 5.09 -22.97
CA LEU A 92 -28.60 6.10 -23.96
C LEU A 92 -27.98 5.47 -25.22
N VAL A 93 -27.07 4.50 -25.05
CA VAL A 93 -26.42 3.81 -26.18
C VAL A 93 -27.45 3.02 -27.00
N ASN A 94 -28.43 2.38 -26.35
CA ASN A 94 -29.48 1.64 -27.04
C ASN A 94 -30.36 2.51 -27.93
N LEU A 95 -30.50 3.82 -27.66
CA LEU A 95 -31.26 4.74 -28.51
C LEU A 95 -30.57 5.04 -29.84
N LEU A 96 -29.26 4.83 -29.93
CA LEU A 96 -28.46 5.14 -31.13
C LEU A 96 -28.42 3.98 -32.13
N ASP A 97 -28.96 2.81 -31.77
CA ASP A 97 -29.05 1.60 -32.62
C ASP A 97 -27.71 1.12 -33.21
N TYR A 98 -26.60 1.36 -32.49
CA TYR A 98 -25.28 0.86 -32.88
C TYR A 98 -25.04 -0.56 -32.33
N GLN A 99 -24.72 -1.50 -33.22
CA GLN A 99 -24.47 -2.90 -32.87
C GLN A 99 -23.01 -3.19 -32.44
N LEU A 100 -22.34 -2.24 -31.79
CA LEU A 100 -20.92 -2.36 -31.44
C LEU A 100 -20.65 -3.50 -30.43
N GLU A 101 -21.56 -3.76 -29.50
CA GLU A 101 -21.45 -4.83 -28.50
C GLU A 101 -21.52 -6.24 -29.11
N THR A 102 -21.89 -6.37 -30.40
CA THR A 102 -21.92 -7.68 -31.07
C THR A 102 -20.52 -8.23 -31.38
N MET A 103 -19.51 -7.35 -31.47
CA MET A 103 -18.14 -7.78 -31.67
C MET A 103 -17.55 -8.25 -30.33
N PRO A 104 -16.96 -9.46 -30.26
CA PRO A 104 -16.35 -9.95 -29.03
C PRO A 104 -15.29 -8.95 -28.55
N GLY A 105 -15.18 -8.71 -27.25
CA GLY A 105 -14.21 -7.76 -26.69
C GLY A 105 -14.62 -6.27 -26.77
N ILE A 106 -15.77 -5.93 -27.36
CA ILE A 106 -16.40 -4.61 -27.15
C ILE A 106 -17.49 -4.74 -26.09
N GLU A 107 -17.30 -4.07 -24.97
CA GLU A 107 -18.32 -3.91 -23.92
C GLU A 107 -18.92 -2.49 -23.92
N LEU A 108 -19.99 -2.29 -23.16
CA LEU A 108 -20.73 -1.02 -23.07
C LEU A 108 -19.82 0.21 -22.89
N VAL A 109 -18.85 0.15 -21.98
CA VAL A 109 -17.96 1.29 -21.71
C VAL A 109 -17.10 1.60 -22.94
N THR A 110 -16.52 0.58 -23.57
CA THR A 110 -15.71 0.74 -24.79
C THR A 110 -16.57 1.20 -25.97
N ALA A 111 -17.78 0.65 -26.13
CA ALA A 111 -18.75 1.08 -27.14
C ALA A 111 -19.12 2.55 -26.96
N SER A 112 -19.46 2.95 -25.73
CA SER A 112 -19.81 4.34 -25.41
C SER A 112 -18.64 5.30 -25.67
N ALA A 113 -17.41 4.91 -25.33
CA ALA A 113 -16.21 5.70 -25.60
C ALA A 113 -15.96 5.87 -27.11
N LEU A 114 -16.14 4.79 -27.90
CA LEU A 114 -16.03 4.87 -29.36
C LEU A 114 -17.10 5.82 -29.94
N ILE A 115 -18.34 5.71 -29.49
CA ILE A 115 -19.44 6.58 -29.93
C ILE A 115 -19.13 8.04 -29.57
N ALA A 116 -18.63 8.31 -28.36
CA ALA A 116 -18.30 9.67 -27.91
C ALA A 116 -17.14 10.28 -28.72
N GLU A 117 -16.11 9.49 -29.01
CA GLU A 117 -14.91 9.97 -29.73
C GLU A 117 -15.11 10.08 -31.25
N ILE A 118 -15.94 9.22 -31.85
CA ILE A 118 -16.27 9.26 -33.28
C ILE A 118 -17.36 10.30 -33.54
N GLY A 119 -18.34 10.42 -32.63
CA GLY A 119 -19.54 11.21 -32.83
C GLY A 119 -20.46 10.60 -33.88
N ASP A 120 -20.98 11.43 -34.79
CA ASP A 120 -21.79 10.95 -35.91
C ASP A 120 -20.91 10.31 -36.99
N VAL A 121 -21.01 8.99 -37.13
CA VAL A 121 -20.26 8.21 -38.12
C VAL A 121 -20.57 8.65 -39.56
N LYS A 122 -21.75 9.25 -39.82
CA LYS A 122 -22.15 9.71 -41.16
C LYS A 122 -21.31 10.88 -41.66
N LEU A 123 -20.58 11.56 -40.77
CA LEU A 123 -19.62 12.60 -41.15
C LEU A 123 -18.44 12.05 -41.96
N PHE A 124 -18.17 10.74 -41.85
CA PHE A 124 -17.09 10.10 -42.58
C PHE A 124 -17.61 9.44 -43.84
N THR A 125 -17.22 9.96 -45.00
CA THR A 125 -17.67 9.39 -46.29
C THR A 125 -17.20 7.96 -46.54
N ASN A 126 -16.09 7.54 -45.92
CA ASN A 126 -15.47 6.22 -46.09
C ASN A 126 -14.66 5.83 -44.83
N ALA A 127 -14.51 4.53 -44.59
CA ALA A 127 -13.72 3.99 -43.48
C ALA A 127 -12.26 4.50 -43.47
N ASN A 128 -11.65 4.70 -44.64
CA ASN A 128 -10.30 5.26 -44.74
C ASN A 128 -10.18 6.67 -44.13
N LYS A 129 -11.23 7.49 -44.23
CA LYS A 129 -11.24 8.83 -43.62
C LYS A 129 -11.33 8.74 -42.10
N LEU A 130 -12.15 7.82 -41.58
CA LEU A 130 -12.22 7.53 -40.15
C LEU A 130 -10.87 7.01 -39.64
N ALA A 131 -10.23 6.07 -40.34
CA ALA A 131 -8.91 5.55 -39.97
C ALA A 131 -7.83 6.66 -39.97
N ARG A 132 -7.91 7.62 -40.89
CA ARG A 132 -7.01 8.80 -40.91
C ARG A 132 -7.32 9.75 -39.76
N PHE A 133 -8.59 9.98 -39.44
CA PHE A 133 -9.01 10.78 -38.28
C PHE A 133 -8.56 10.16 -36.96
N ALA A 134 -8.70 8.84 -36.81
CA ALA A 134 -8.21 8.07 -35.67
C ALA A 134 -6.67 7.98 -35.62
N GLY A 135 -5.95 8.48 -36.63
CA GLY A 135 -4.49 8.44 -36.69
C GLY A 135 -3.89 7.04 -36.93
N ILE A 136 -4.70 6.07 -37.32
CA ILE A 136 -4.28 4.68 -37.58
C ILE A 136 -3.73 4.54 -39.00
N ALA A 137 -4.31 5.27 -39.95
CA ALA A 137 -3.90 5.19 -41.35
C ALA A 137 -2.44 5.65 -41.50
N PRO A 138 -1.59 4.86 -42.19
CA PRO A 138 -0.21 5.23 -42.39
C PRO A 138 -0.06 6.41 -43.37
N VAL A 139 1.02 7.15 -43.24
CA VAL A 139 1.32 8.34 -44.06
C VAL A 139 2.46 8.02 -45.02
N TYR A 140 2.23 8.26 -46.31
CA TYR A 140 3.26 8.13 -47.33
C TYR A 140 4.13 9.39 -47.37
N PHE A 141 5.44 9.23 -47.33
CA PHE A 141 6.41 10.32 -47.46
C PHE A 141 7.40 9.98 -48.58
N GLY A 142 7.30 10.70 -49.70
CA GLY A 142 8.16 10.50 -50.86
C GLY A 142 7.85 11.44 -52.02
N SER A 143 8.81 11.58 -52.94
CA SER A 143 8.70 12.37 -54.16
C SER A 143 9.26 11.57 -55.35
N GLY A 144 8.79 11.87 -56.56
CA GLY A 144 9.30 11.23 -57.79
C GLY A 144 9.14 9.71 -57.85
N GLY A 145 8.09 9.15 -57.24
CA GLY A 145 7.81 7.70 -57.26
C GLY A 145 8.66 6.86 -56.29
N LYS A 146 9.55 7.47 -55.51
CA LYS A 146 10.30 6.81 -54.43
C LYS A 146 9.85 7.38 -53.09
N GLY A 147 9.37 6.53 -52.18
CA GLY A 147 8.91 6.95 -50.87
C GLY A 147 8.76 5.80 -49.89
N LYS A 148 8.65 6.17 -48.61
CA LYS A 148 8.45 5.24 -47.51
C LYS A 148 7.15 5.56 -46.79
N THR A 149 6.50 4.52 -46.32
CA THR A 149 5.30 4.62 -45.51
C THR A 149 5.69 4.68 -44.03
N HIS A 150 5.18 5.66 -43.31
CA HIS A 150 5.45 5.88 -41.90
C HIS A 150 4.17 5.88 -41.07
N LYS A 151 4.29 5.64 -39.76
CA LYS A 151 3.17 5.82 -38.84
C LYS A 151 2.73 7.29 -38.82
N SER A 152 1.42 7.53 -38.75
CA SER A 152 0.91 8.88 -38.53
C SER A 152 1.31 9.38 -37.14
N LYS A 153 1.68 10.66 -37.04
CA LYS A 153 1.83 11.38 -35.76
C LYS A 153 0.63 12.30 -35.47
N GLN A 154 -0.37 12.29 -36.35
CA GLN A 154 -1.55 13.14 -36.33
C GLN A 154 -2.82 12.30 -36.16
N GLY A 155 -3.91 12.93 -35.73
CA GLY A 155 -5.20 12.29 -35.48
C GLY A 155 -5.63 12.37 -34.02
N ASN A 156 -6.83 11.87 -33.74
CA ASN A 156 -7.36 11.78 -32.38
C ASN A 156 -6.63 10.68 -31.59
N ARG A 157 -5.85 11.10 -30.58
CA ARG A 157 -5.04 10.20 -29.75
C ARG A 157 -5.88 9.29 -28.85
N ALA A 158 -7.03 9.77 -28.37
CA ALA A 158 -7.93 8.97 -27.53
C ALA A 158 -8.54 7.83 -28.36
N LEU A 159 -9.06 8.17 -29.54
CA LEU A 159 -9.59 7.17 -30.47
C LEU A 159 -8.52 6.17 -30.93
N HIS A 160 -7.30 6.63 -31.21
CA HIS A 160 -6.17 5.75 -31.52
C HIS A 160 -5.90 4.75 -30.38
N ALA A 161 -5.90 5.21 -29.12
CA ALA A 161 -5.66 4.37 -27.96
C ALA A 161 -6.77 3.32 -27.77
N LEU A 162 -8.04 3.71 -28.00
CA LEU A 162 -9.16 2.77 -27.98
C LEU A 162 -8.97 1.64 -29.00
N PHE A 163 -8.67 1.98 -30.26
CA PHE A 163 -8.42 0.97 -31.30
C PHE A 163 -7.21 0.10 -31.00
N TYR A 164 -6.13 0.66 -30.45
CA TYR A 164 -4.96 -0.10 -30.04
C TYR A 164 -5.30 -1.12 -28.96
N ASN A 165 -5.99 -0.69 -27.89
CA ASN A 165 -6.39 -1.57 -26.80
C ASN A 165 -7.34 -2.67 -27.27
N LEU A 166 -8.29 -2.30 -28.14
CA LEU A 166 -9.21 -3.25 -28.75
C LEU A 166 -8.48 -4.29 -29.59
N ALA A 167 -7.50 -3.88 -30.41
CA ALA A 167 -6.69 -4.81 -31.19
C ALA A 167 -5.92 -5.79 -30.29
N VAL A 168 -5.36 -5.31 -29.17
CA VAL A 168 -4.71 -6.19 -28.18
C VAL A 168 -5.70 -7.18 -27.58
N GLN A 169 -6.91 -6.75 -27.22
CA GLN A 169 -7.96 -7.63 -26.70
C GLN A 169 -8.39 -8.68 -27.73
N GLN A 170 -8.57 -8.31 -29.00
CA GLN A 170 -8.91 -9.27 -30.06
C GLN A 170 -7.86 -10.36 -30.21
N VAL A 171 -6.57 -9.99 -30.18
CA VAL A 171 -5.47 -10.97 -30.25
C VAL A 171 -5.48 -11.93 -29.06
N GLN A 172 -5.94 -11.49 -27.89
CA GLN A 172 -6.06 -12.35 -26.71
C GLN A 172 -7.27 -13.28 -26.81
N VAL A 173 -8.43 -12.78 -27.22
CA VAL A 173 -9.67 -13.57 -27.35
C VAL A 173 -9.52 -14.65 -28.43
N ALA A 174 -8.91 -14.31 -29.57
CA ALA A 174 -8.71 -15.24 -30.68
C ALA A 174 -7.78 -16.43 -30.36
N LYS A 175 -7.00 -16.39 -29.28
CA LYS A 175 -6.18 -17.53 -28.82
C LYS A 175 -6.96 -18.54 -27.98
N VAL A 176 -8.12 -18.13 -27.47
CA VAL A 176 -8.91 -18.90 -26.51
C VAL A 176 -10.04 -19.67 -27.20
N THR A 177 -10.44 -19.24 -28.40
CA THR A 177 -11.34 -19.94 -29.32
C THR A 177 -10.58 -20.78 -30.33
#